data_AF-A0A0F9IC01-F1
#
_entry.id   AF-A0A0F9IC01-F1
#
_cell.length_a   1.000
_cell.length_b   1.000
_cell.length_c   1.000
_cell.angle_alpha   90.00
_cell.angle_beta   90.00
_cell.angle_gamma   90.00
#
_symmetry.space_group_name_H-M   'P 1'
#
loop_
_entity.id
_entity.type
_entity.pdbx_description
1 polymer ?
#
loop_
_entity_poly.entity_id
_entity_poly.type
_entity_poly.pdbx_seq_one_letter_code
_entity_poly.pdbx_strand_id
1 'polypeptide(L)'
;MGRHETDPNHINICQDKQKTNKFILSTKNDFFKNKELVVKIDDESIVFKIPTLDWVGRIHRTVKHNNGRGWRNLYLCDERLITGRFEIDEDSNEDQLVIYYREE
;
A
#
# COMPACT_ATOMS: atom_id res chain seq x y z
N MET A 1 -15.45 -24.40 8.72
CA MET A 1 -14.19 -23.84 8.20
C MET A 1 -14.40 -22.36 7.98
N GLY A 2 -13.98 -21.53 8.94
CA GLY A 2 -14.14 -20.08 8.86
C GLY A 2 -13.35 -19.54 7.66
N ARG A 3 -14.04 -18.90 6.73
CA ARG A 3 -13.37 -18.11 5.70
C ARG A 3 -12.65 -17.00 6.45
N HIS A 4 -11.31 -17.00 6.47
CA HIS A 4 -10.55 -15.80 6.78
C HIS A 4 -10.92 -14.79 5.69
N GLU A 5 -11.97 -14.02 5.97
CA GLU A 5 -12.32 -12.84 5.22
C GLU A 5 -11.10 -11.94 5.34
N THR A 6 -10.36 -11.80 4.24
CA THR A 6 -9.13 -11.02 4.26
C THR A 6 -9.54 -9.59 4.52
N ASP A 7 -9.20 -9.10 5.71
CA ASP A 7 -9.62 -7.82 6.21
C ASP A 7 -9.15 -6.69 5.27
N PRO A 8 -10.06 -5.82 4.80
CA PRO A 8 -9.74 -4.77 3.82
C PRO A 8 -8.90 -3.63 4.43
N ASN A 9 -8.76 -3.57 5.75
CA ASN A 9 -7.98 -2.55 6.45
C ASN A 9 -6.50 -2.93 6.58
N HIS A 10 -6.10 -4.06 6.01
CA HIS A 10 -4.73 -4.52 6.08
C HIS A 10 -4.00 -4.41 4.74
N ILE A 11 -2.71 -4.13 4.84
CA ILE A 11 -1.80 -4.04 3.71
C ILE A 11 -0.60 -4.93 4.00
N ASN A 12 -0.31 -5.83 3.07
CA ASN A 12 0.84 -6.72 3.18
C ASN A 12 1.99 -6.16 2.36
N ILE A 13 3.13 -5.91 2.98
CA ILE A 13 4.35 -5.46 2.32
C ILE A 13 5.34 -6.60 2.32
N CYS A 14 5.75 -7.02 1.13
CA CYS A 14 6.72 -8.11 0.95
C CYS A 14 7.86 -7.62 0.07
N GLN A 15 9.10 -7.94 0.44
CA GLN A 15 10.24 -7.68 -0.44
C GLN A 15 10.17 -8.59 -1.66
N ASP A 16 10.46 -8.05 -2.85
CA ASP A 16 10.53 -8.85 -4.06
C ASP A 16 11.66 -9.89 -3.96
N LYS A 17 11.35 -11.14 -4.33
CA LYS A 17 12.25 -12.29 -4.18
C LYS A 17 13.56 -12.14 -4.97
N GLN A 18 13.63 -11.21 -5.93
CA GLN A 18 14.83 -11.00 -6.74
C GLN A 18 15.87 -10.07 -6.09
N LYS A 19 15.81 -9.83 -4.76
CA LYS A 19 16.78 -9.02 -3.99
C LYS A 19 17.02 -7.61 -4.54
N THR A 20 16.02 -7.05 -5.22
CA THR A 20 16.01 -5.63 -5.51
C THR A 20 15.42 -4.92 -4.30
N ASN A 21 15.78 -3.65 -4.05
CA ASN A 21 15.13 -2.81 -3.01
C ASN A 21 13.66 -2.50 -3.37
N LYS A 22 12.99 -3.42 -4.06
CA LYS A 22 11.61 -3.34 -4.49
C LYS A 22 10.75 -4.09 -3.48
N PHE A 23 9.72 -3.40 -3.03
CA PHE A 23 8.70 -3.91 -2.15
C PHE A 23 7.39 -3.98 -2.92
N ILE A 24 6.65 -5.05 -2.67
CA ILE A 24 5.33 -5.30 -3.21
C ILE A 24 4.34 -5.07 -2.07
N LEU A 25 3.57 -4.00 -2.15
CA LEU A 25 2.38 -3.85 -1.32
C LEU A 25 1.22 -4.55 -1.99
N SER A 26 0.54 -5.40 -1.24
CA SER A 26 -0.65 -6.12 -1.68
C SER A 26 -1.79 -5.85 -0.71
N THR A 27 -2.90 -5.34 -1.23
CA THR A 27 -4.09 -5.06 -0.43
C THR A 27 -5.37 -5.25 -1.24
N LYS A 28 -6.49 -5.44 -0.53
CA LYS A 28 -7.85 -5.41 -1.08
C LYS A 28 -8.55 -4.08 -0.87
N ASN A 29 -7.90 -3.13 -0.19
CA ASN A 29 -8.52 -1.85 0.12
C ASN A 29 -8.96 -1.12 -1.15
N ASP A 30 -10.19 -0.60 -1.12
CA ASP A 30 -10.85 0.06 -2.24
C ASP A 30 -10.07 1.28 -2.76
N PHE A 31 -9.34 1.97 -1.89
CA PHE A 31 -8.47 3.10 -2.24
C PHE A 31 -7.45 2.76 -3.33
N PHE A 32 -6.94 1.51 -3.35
CA PHE A 32 -5.97 1.06 -4.34
C PHE A 32 -6.63 0.65 -5.67
N LYS A 33 -7.96 0.81 -5.82
CA LYS A 33 -8.63 0.70 -7.11
C LYS A 33 -8.25 1.85 -8.05
N ASN A 34 -7.85 2.99 -7.49
CA ASN A 34 -7.28 4.12 -8.21
C ASN A 34 -6.07 3.67 -9.03
N LYS A 35 -5.99 4.11 -10.30
CA LYS A 35 -4.91 3.68 -11.22
C LYS A 35 -3.54 4.18 -10.77
N GLU A 36 -3.52 5.35 -10.16
CA GLU A 36 -2.31 6.10 -9.81
C GLU A 36 -2.48 6.63 -8.40
N LEU A 37 -1.44 6.49 -7.59
CA LEU A 37 -1.37 6.97 -6.23
C LEU A 37 -0.06 7.74 -6.05
N VAL A 38 -0.13 8.87 -5.37
CA VAL A 38 1.06 9.53 -4.86
C VAL A 38 1.48 8.80 -3.60
N VAL A 39 2.76 8.45 -3.52
CA VAL A 39 3.31 7.72 -2.38
C VAL A 39 4.40 8.56 -1.73
N LYS A 40 4.26 8.79 -0.43
CA LYS A 40 5.26 9.43 0.40
C LYS A 40 5.68 8.44 1.48
N ILE A 41 6.98 8.22 1.59
CA ILE A 41 7.58 7.28 2.53
C ILE A 41 8.38 8.12 3.52
N ASP A 42 7.93 8.12 4.76
CA ASP A 42 8.61 8.73 5.90
C ASP A 42 9.24 7.61 6.76
N ASP A 43 9.98 7.97 7.80
CA ASP A 43 10.73 6.99 8.62
C ASP A 43 9.80 6.09 9.45
N GLU A 44 8.61 6.59 9.81
CA GLU A 44 7.64 5.93 10.67
C GLU A 44 6.33 5.53 9.96
N SER A 45 6.11 6.01 8.73
CA SER A 45 4.85 5.80 8.02
C SER A 45 4.95 5.88 6.50
N ILE A 46 3.97 5.29 5.83
CA ILE A 46 3.73 5.45 4.40
C ILE A 46 2.40 6.16 4.21
N VAL A 47 2.42 7.25 3.46
CA VAL A 47 1.22 8.00 3.08
C VAL A 47 0.92 7.76 1.61
N PHE A 48 -0.28 7.26 1.32
CA PHE A 48 -0.83 7.14 -0.01
C PHE A 48 -1.88 8.22 -0.22
N LYS A 49 -1.85 8.87 -1.38
CA LYS A 49 -2.82 9.91 -1.72
C LYS A 49 -3.30 9.76 -3.15
N ILE A 50 -4.56 10.12 -3.41
CA ILE A 50 -5.04 10.28 -4.78
C ILE A 50 -4.34 11.49 -5.41
N PRO A 51 -3.75 11.36 -6.61
CA PRO A 51 -3.08 12.48 -7.27
C PRO A 51 -4.07 13.61 -7.57
N THR A 52 -3.80 14.79 -7.01
CA THR A 52 -4.51 16.04 -7.31
C THR A 52 -3.55 17.03 -7.99
N LEU A 53 -4.08 18.09 -8.61
CA LEU A 53 -3.30 19.08 -9.36
C LEU A 53 -2.21 19.78 -8.51
N ASP A 54 -2.43 19.87 -7.20
CA ASP A 54 -1.56 20.61 -6.28
C ASP A 54 -0.47 19.75 -5.62
N TRP A 55 -0.46 18.43 -5.82
CA TRP A 55 0.41 17.56 -5.02
C TRP A 55 1.72 17.20 -5.72
N VAL A 56 2.84 17.51 -5.06
CA VAL A 56 4.19 17.15 -5.50
C VAL A 56 4.59 15.83 -4.86
N GLY A 57 4.81 14.78 -5.67
CA GLY A 57 5.27 13.49 -5.17
C GLY A 57 5.53 12.47 -6.28
N ARG A 58 6.04 11.29 -5.92
CA ARG A 58 6.23 10.19 -6.85
C ARG A 58 4.89 9.51 -7.09
N ILE A 59 4.45 9.49 -8.34
CA ILE A 59 3.24 8.79 -8.76
C ILE A 59 3.61 7.33 -9.03
N HIS A 60 2.94 6.42 -8.32
CA HIS A 60 3.06 4.99 -8.51
C HIS A 60 1.77 4.42 -9.08
N ARG A 61 1.92 3.54 -10.08
CA ARG A 61 0.78 2.88 -10.73
C ARG A 61 0.37 1.63 -9.95
N THR A 62 -0.91 1.52 -9.61
CA THR A 62 -1.45 0.29 -9.04
C THR A 62 -1.68 -0.74 -10.15
N VAL A 63 -1.34 -1.99 -9.86
CA VAL A 63 -1.48 -3.10 -10.79
C VAL A 63 -2.52 -4.06 -10.24
N LYS A 64 -3.48 -4.46 -11.08
CA LYS A 64 -4.42 -5.53 -10.71
C LYS A 64 -3.66 -6.84 -10.64
N HIS A 65 -3.82 -7.57 -9.55
CA HIS A 65 -3.25 -8.91 -9.46
C HIS A 65 -3.95 -9.84 -10.47
N ASN A 66 -3.17 -10.47 -11.36
CA ASN A 66 -3.69 -11.29 -12.47
C ASN A 66 -4.55 -12.49 -12.01
N ASN A 67 -4.38 -12.96 -10.76
CA ASN A 67 -5.07 -14.14 -10.21
C ASN A 67 -6.27 -13.83 -9.27
N GLY A 68 -6.81 -12.62 -9.28
CA GLY A 68 -8.22 -12.41 -8.93
C GLY A 68 -8.59 -11.76 -7.58
N ARG A 69 -9.91 -11.65 -7.40
CA ARG A 69 -10.65 -11.22 -6.18
C ARG A 69 -10.30 -9.83 -5.61
N GLY A 70 -10.11 -8.83 -6.48
CA GLY A 70 -10.03 -7.43 -6.05
C GLY A 70 -8.69 -6.99 -5.45
N TRP A 71 -7.69 -7.89 -5.36
CA TRP A 71 -6.36 -7.53 -4.89
C TRP A 71 -5.62 -6.59 -5.86
N ARG A 72 -4.93 -5.62 -5.26
CA ARG A 72 -4.12 -4.62 -5.94
C ARG A 72 -2.70 -4.70 -5.41
N ASN A 73 -1.76 -4.67 -6.35
CA ASN A 73 -0.34 -4.64 -6.07
C ASN A 73 0.21 -3.25 -6.39
N LEU A 74 1.10 -2.78 -5.54
CA LEU A 74 1.86 -1.56 -5.75
C LEU A 74 3.33 -1.87 -5.55
N TYR A 75 4.16 -1.42 -6.48
CA TYR A 75 5.60 -1.62 -6.43
C TYR A 75 6.26 -0.33 -5.96
N LEU A 76 6.90 -0.40 -4.80
CA LEU A 76 7.69 0.70 -4.24
C LEU A 76 9.16 0.32 -4.25
N CYS A 77 10.04 1.31 -4.37
CA CYS A 77 11.47 1.11 -4.31
C CYS A 77 12.05 2.12 -3.33
N ASP A 78 12.16 1.72 -2.06
CA ASP A 78 12.66 2.55 -0.98
C ASP A 78 13.24 1.66 0.12
N GLU A 79 14.42 2.00 0.63
CA GLU A 79 15.12 1.21 1.65
C GLU A 79 14.53 1.35 3.05
N ARG A 80 13.70 2.37 3.29
CA ARG A 80 13.01 2.60 4.57
C ARG A 80 11.80 1.69 4.76
N LEU A 81 11.37 1.01 3.70
CA LEU A 81 10.24 0.10 3.78
C LEU A 81 10.62 -1.17 4.54
N ILE A 82 9.77 -1.53 5.50
CA ILE A 82 9.85 -2.79 6.22
C ILE A 82 8.82 -3.79 5.70
N THR A 83 9.15 -5.07 5.73
CA THR A 83 8.23 -6.14 5.34
C THR A 83 7.35 -6.54 6.50
N GLY A 84 6.06 -6.76 6.26
CA GLY A 84 5.11 -7.10 7.31
C GLY A 84 3.68 -6.98 6.85
N ARG A 85 2.77 -7.19 7.80
CA ARG A 85 1.35 -6.87 7.66
C ARG A 85 1.10 -5.62 8.49
N PHE A 86 0.58 -4.59 7.84
CA PHE A 86 0.31 -3.30 8.46
C PHE A 86 -1.17 -2.99 8.39
N GLU A 87 -1.63 -2.23 9.38
CA GLU A 87 -2.99 -1.73 9.45
C GLU A 87 -3.04 -0.30 8.91
N ILE A 88 -4.15 -0.01 8.22
CA ILE A 88 -4.47 1.33 7.77
C ILE A 88 -4.98 2.10 8.99
N ASP A 89 -4.42 3.28 9.21
CA ASP A 89 -4.78 4.13 10.34
C ASP A 89 -6.25 4.59 10.26
N GLU A 90 -6.93 4.69 11.40
CA GLU A 90 -8.33 5.11 11.48
C GLU A 90 -8.58 6.55 11.00
N ASP A 91 -7.54 7.41 10.99
CA ASP A 91 -7.62 8.78 10.47
C ASP A 91 -7.50 8.83 8.93
N SER A 92 -7.34 7.66 8.29
CA SER A 92 -7.32 7.55 6.84
C SER A 92 -8.68 7.86 6.22
N ASN A 93 -8.69 8.73 5.22
CA ASN A 93 -9.88 9.20 4.52
C ASN A 93 -9.93 8.71 3.06
N GLU A 94 -11.01 9.06 2.36
CA GLU A 94 -11.22 8.68 0.95
C GLU A 94 -10.09 9.16 0.01
N ASP A 95 -9.42 10.27 0.35
CA ASP A 95 -8.36 10.87 -0.47
C ASP A 95 -6.94 10.53 0.00
N GLN A 96 -6.76 10.08 1.24
CA GLN A 96 -5.46 9.84 1.86
C GLN A 96 -5.50 8.64 2.81
N LEU A 97 -4.64 7.65 2.57
CA LEU A 97 -4.38 6.56 3.50
C LEU A 97 -3.02 6.73 4.16
N VAL A 98 -2.96 6.47 5.46
CA VAL A 98 -1.72 6.44 6.23
C VAL A 98 -1.52 5.05 6.81
N ILE A 99 -0.31 4.52 6.69
CA ILE A 99 0.12 3.26 7.29
C ILE A 99 1.30 3.57 8.21
N TYR A 100 1.24 3.19 9.48
CA TYR A 100 2.37 3.29 10.38
C TYR A 100 3.16 1.98 10.42
N TYR A 101 4.47 2.09 10.58
CA TYR A 101 5.37 0.94 10.74
C TYR A 101 5.33 0.31 12.13
N ARG A 102 4.63 0.95 13.09
CA ARG A 102 4.68 0.57 14.51
C ARG A 102 4.25 -0.88 14.69
N GLU A 103 5.18 -1.67 15.20
CA GLU A 103 4.92 -2.93 15.88
C GLU A 103 4.06 -2.63 17.12
N GLU A 104 2.88 -3.22 17.20
CA GLU A 104 2.41 -3.72 18.50
C GLU A 104 3.10 -5.07 18.80
#